data_AF-A0A078JNM6-F1
#
_entry.id   AF-A0A078JNM6-F1
#
_cell.length_a   1.000
_cell.length_b   1.000
_cell.length_c   1.000
_cell.angle_alpha   90.00
_cell.angle_beta   90.00
_cell.angle_gamma   90.00
#
_symmetry.space_group_name_H-M   'P 1'
#
loop_
_entity.id
_entity.type
_entity.pdbx_description
1 polymer ?
#
loop_
_entity_poly.entity_id
_entity_poly.type
_entity_poly.pdbx_seq_one_letter_code
_entity_poly.pdbx_strand_id
1 'polypeptide(L)'
;MDSSQNDGAYQPLLQPQLSPATESNNSELERVLSDVETPLFARLRKATMIESKLLFKLAAPAVIVYMINYLMSMSTQIFSGHLGNLELAAASLGNTGIQVFAYGLMLGMGSAVETLCGQAFGGRKYDMLGIYLQRSAVLLTLTGVFLTFIYVFSKPFLLFLGESPEIASAASLFVYGLIPQIFAYAMNFPIQKFLQAQSIVAPSAYIATATLFVHLLLSWLAVYKLGMGLLGASLVLSLSWWIIVVAQFVYIVTSDRCRETWRGFSVQAFSGLPSFFKLSAASAVMLCLETWYFQILVLLAGLLENPELALDSLSIW
;
A
#
# COMPACT_ATOMS: atom_id res chain seq x y z
N MET A 1 -22.88 -60.53 -23.96
CA MET A 1 -22.92 -59.23 -24.63
C MET A 1 -24.25 -58.61 -24.27
N ASP A 2 -24.28 -57.69 -23.31
CA ASP A 2 -25.17 -56.54 -23.35
C ASP A 2 -24.75 -55.56 -22.25
N SER A 3 -24.40 -54.37 -22.71
CA SER A 3 -23.77 -53.28 -21.99
C SER A 3 -24.82 -52.41 -21.31
N SER A 4 -24.71 -52.28 -19.98
CA SER A 4 -25.37 -51.26 -19.18
C SER A 4 -24.84 -49.86 -19.53
N GLN A 5 -25.64 -49.02 -20.16
CA GLN A 5 -25.40 -47.58 -20.25
C GLN A 5 -26.05 -46.90 -19.05
N ASN A 6 -25.20 -46.39 -18.15
CA ASN A 6 -25.58 -45.54 -17.03
C ASN A 6 -25.36 -44.10 -17.50
N ASP A 7 -26.43 -43.40 -17.88
CA ASP A 7 -26.39 -41.99 -18.26
C ASP A 7 -26.11 -41.13 -17.01
N GLY A 8 -24.82 -40.83 -16.81
CA GLY A 8 -24.36 -39.85 -15.84
C GLY A 8 -24.76 -38.45 -16.30
N ALA A 9 -25.80 -37.90 -15.69
CA ALA A 9 -26.15 -36.49 -15.75
C ALA A 9 -24.94 -35.64 -15.32
N TYR A 10 -24.23 -35.06 -16.28
CA TYR A 10 -23.27 -33.99 -16.04
C TYR A 10 -24.05 -32.72 -15.67
N GLN A 11 -24.28 -32.51 -14.37
CA GLN A 11 -24.54 -31.17 -13.85
C GLN A 11 -23.21 -30.39 -13.88
N PRO A 12 -23.11 -29.24 -14.58
CA PRO A 12 -21.95 -28.39 -14.45
C PRO A 12 -21.88 -27.86 -13.01
N LEU A 13 -20.77 -28.18 -12.34
CA LEU A 13 -20.40 -27.66 -11.04
C LEU A 13 -20.48 -26.13 -11.06
N LEU A 14 -21.25 -25.59 -10.11
CA LEU A 14 -21.45 -24.17 -9.81
C LEU A 14 -20.24 -23.30 -10.19
N GLN A 15 -20.40 -22.47 -11.22
CA GLN A 15 -19.52 -21.33 -11.47
C GLN A 15 -19.60 -20.37 -10.27
N PRO A 16 -18.50 -20.07 -9.56
CA PRO A 16 -18.49 -18.98 -8.61
C PRO A 16 -18.65 -17.67 -9.38
N GLN A 17 -19.72 -16.93 -9.10
CA GLN A 17 -20.05 -15.67 -9.75
C GLN A 17 -18.96 -14.63 -9.49
N LEU A 18 -18.26 -14.19 -10.55
CA LEU A 18 -17.70 -12.84 -10.56
C LEU A 18 -18.84 -11.87 -10.27
N SER A 19 -18.56 -10.74 -9.62
CA SER A 19 -19.57 -9.69 -9.47
C SER A 19 -20.15 -9.35 -10.86
N PRO A 20 -21.47 -9.45 -11.08
CA PRO A 20 -22.08 -9.48 -12.41
C PRO A 20 -21.76 -8.23 -13.26
N ALA A 21 -21.47 -7.11 -12.60
CA ALA A 21 -21.04 -5.88 -13.25
C ALA A 21 -19.67 -5.99 -13.96
N THR A 22 -18.73 -6.80 -13.45
CA THR A 22 -17.38 -6.93 -14.01
C THR A 22 -17.36 -7.86 -15.23
N GLU A 23 -18.10 -8.98 -15.17
CA GLU A 23 -18.30 -9.85 -16.34
C GLU A 23 -19.05 -9.14 -17.46
N SER A 24 -20.12 -8.40 -17.13
CA SER A 24 -20.90 -7.64 -18.10
C SER A 24 -20.02 -6.63 -18.87
N ASN A 25 -19.17 -5.87 -18.18
CA ASN A 25 -18.37 -4.84 -18.84
C ASN A 25 -17.20 -5.41 -19.67
N ASN A 26 -16.54 -6.48 -19.21
CA ASN A 26 -15.50 -7.14 -19.99
C ASN A 26 -16.07 -7.77 -21.26
N SER A 27 -17.24 -8.41 -21.17
CA SER A 27 -17.94 -8.96 -22.34
C SER A 27 -18.40 -7.88 -23.32
N GLU A 28 -18.77 -6.69 -22.83
CA GLU A 28 -19.13 -5.55 -23.67
C GLU A 28 -17.91 -4.97 -24.39
N LEU A 29 -16.78 -4.81 -23.70
CA LEU A 29 -15.53 -4.32 -24.29
C LEU A 29 -15.02 -5.28 -25.37
N GLU A 30 -15.01 -6.59 -25.08
CA GLU A 30 -14.65 -7.62 -26.04
C GLU A 30 -15.57 -7.59 -27.26
N ARG A 31 -16.88 -7.48 -27.06
CA ARG A 31 -17.86 -7.35 -28.16
C ARG A 31 -17.60 -6.12 -29.05
N VAL A 32 -17.30 -4.96 -28.45
CA VAL A 32 -17.00 -3.72 -29.20
C VAL A 32 -15.68 -3.84 -29.97
N LEU A 33 -14.69 -4.52 -29.39
CA LEU A 33 -13.40 -4.73 -30.02
C LEU A 33 -13.41 -5.85 -31.07
N SER A 34 -14.34 -6.80 -31.00
CA SER A 34 -14.49 -7.88 -32.00
C SER A 34 -15.43 -7.51 -33.15
N ASP A 35 -16.19 -6.43 -33.04
CA ASP A 35 -17.09 -5.94 -34.10
C ASP A 35 -16.28 -5.46 -35.32
N VAL A 36 -16.39 -6.18 -36.44
CA VAL A 36 -15.67 -5.88 -37.68
C VAL A 36 -16.43 -4.90 -38.57
N GLU A 37 -17.72 -4.66 -38.30
CA GLU A 37 -18.60 -3.83 -39.13
C GLU A 37 -18.45 -2.35 -38.80
N THR A 38 -18.11 -2.00 -37.55
CA THR A 38 -17.95 -0.60 -37.16
C THR A 38 -16.58 -0.02 -37.52
N PRO A 39 -16.51 1.26 -37.94
CA PRO A 39 -15.24 1.93 -38.24
C PRO A 39 -14.29 1.91 -37.04
N LEU A 40 -12.99 1.72 -37.30
CA LEU A 40 -11.95 1.61 -36.27
C LEU A 40 -11.99 2.76 -35.25
N PHE A 41 -12.14 4.01 -35.71
CA PHE A 41 -12.22 5.17 -34.82
C PHE A 41 -13.43 5.12 -33.88
N ALA A 42 -14.59 4.67 -34.37
CA ALA A 42 -15.80 4.54 -33.55
C ALA A 42 -15.67 3.41 -32.51
N ARG A 43 -15.03 2.30 -32.88
CA ARG A 43 -14.71 1.19 -31.96
C ARG A 43 -13.74 1.63 -30.87
N LEU A 44 -12.64 2.27 -31.24
CA LEU A 44 -11.66 2.78 -30.29
C LEU A 44 -12.30 3.79 -29.34
N ARG A 45 -13.09 4.75 -29.83
CA ARG A 45 -13.79 5.70 -28.96
C ARG A 45 -14.72 5.02 -27.95
N LYS A 46 -15.52 4.05 -28.39
CA LYS A 46 -16.42 3.29 -27.50
C LYS A 46 -15.62 2.45 -26.49
N ALA A 47 -14.58 1.75 -26.94
CA ALA A 47 -13.70 0.97 -26.09
C ALA A 47 -13.00 1.84 -25.05
N THR A 48 -12.43 2.98 -25.44
CA THR A 48 -11.82 3.96 -24.53
C THR A 48 -12.83 4.48 -23.50
N MET A 49 -14.07 4.76 -23.88
CA MET A 49 -15.10 5.19 -22.93
C MET A 49 -15.46 4.11 -21.91
N ILE A 50 -15.57 2.85 -22.35
CA ILE A 50 -15.85 1.71 -21.46
C ILE A 50 -14.67 1.51 -20.51
N GLU A 51 -13.45 1.44 -21.05
CA GLU A 51 -12.22 1.23 -20.29
C GLU A 51 -11.97 2.37 -19.29
N SER A 52 -12.17 3.64 -19.70
CA SER A 52 -12.02 4.79 -18.80
C SER A 52 -12.95 4.70 -17.59
N LYS A 53 -14.20 4.24 -17.78
CA LYS A 53 -15.15 4.05 -16.67
C LYS A 53 -14.72 2.93 -15.74
N LEU A 54 -14.16 1.84 -16.27
CA LEU A 54 -13.62 0.73 -15.47
C LEU A 54 -12.41 1.17 -14.66
N LEU A 55 -11.43 1.78 -15.33
CA LEU A 55 -10.23 2.33 -14.70
C LEU A 55 -10.59 3.36 -13.65
N PHE A 56 -11.54 4.27 -13.91
CA PHE A 56 -11.95 5.28 -12.93
C PHE A 56 -12.51 4.65 -11.65
N LYS A 57 -13.33 3.59 -11.76
CA LYS A 57 -13.88 2.87 -10.59
C LYS A 57 -12.80 2.18 -9.74
N LEU A 58 -11.64 1.85 -10.34
CA LEU A 58 -10.51 1.23 -9.65
C LEU A 58 -9.52 2.27 -9.11
N ALA A 59 -9.15 3.23 -9.96
CA ALA A 59 -8.15 4.25 -9.68
C ALA A 59 -8.64 5.25 -8.64
N ALA A 60 -9.87 5.75 -8.73
CA ALA A 60 -10.35 6.80 -7.83
C ALA A 60 -10.30 6.38 -6.35
N PRO A 61 -10.80 5.19 -5.93
CA PRO A 61 -10.66 4.75 -4.55
C PRO A 61 -9.21 4.50 -4.12
N ALA A 62 -8.36 3.98 -5.02
CA ALA A 62 -6.94 3.77 -4.72
C ALA A 62 -6.21 5.10 -4.49
N VAL A 63 -6.47 6.11 -5.32
CA VAL A 63 -5.94 7.48 -5.16
C VAL A 63 -6.38 8.07 -3.82
N ILE A 64 -7.67 7.92 -3.46
CA ILE A 64 -8.20 8.38 -2.17
C ILE A 64 -7.44 7.75 -1.00
N VAL A 65 -7.16 6.44 -1.05
CA VAL A 65 -6.37 5.76 0.00
C VAL A 65 -4.99 6.38 0.14
N TYR A 66 -4.27 6.61 -0.96
CA TYR A 66 -2.94 7.23 -0.92
C TYR A 66 -2.99 8.66 -0.39
N MET A 67 -3.95 9.47 -0.85
CA MET A 67 -4.13 10.85 -0.38
C MET A 67 -4.42 10.91 1.12
N ILE A 68 -5.28 10.02 1.63
CA ILE A 68 -5.61 9.99 3.06
C ILE A 68 -4.42 9.54 3.89
N ASN A 69 -3.67 8.54 3.43
CA ASN A 69 -2.47 8.10 4.12
C ASN A 69 -1.43 9.21 4.21
N TYR A 70 -1.24 9.97 3.13
CA TYR A 70 -0.40 11.17 3.13
C TYR A 70 -0.94 12.23 4.10
N LEU A 71 -2.25 12.46 4.11
CA LEU A 71 -2.89 13.43 5.00
C LEU A 71 -2.72 13.07 6.48
N MET A 72 -2.74 11.78 6.85
CA MET A 72 -2.43 11.35 8.24
C MET A 72 -0.98 11.66 8.64
N SER A 73 -0.01 11.41 7.75
CA SER A 73 1.40 11.77 8.00
C SER A 73 1.57 13.29 8.09
N MET A 74 0.89 14.05 7.22
CA MET A 74 0.88 15.52 7.27
C MET A 74 0.24 16.07 8.53
N SER A 75 -0.91 15.57 8.94
CA SER A 75 -1.54 15.99 10.19
C SER A 75 -0.64 15.72 11.38
N THR A 76 0.05 14.57 11.42
CA THR A 76 1.02 14.25 12.47
C THR A 76 2.15 15.29 12.56
N GLN A 77 2.68 15.75 11.41
CA GLN A 77 3.67 16.83 11.37
C GLN A 77 3.07 18.15 11.85
N ILE A 78 1.85 18.50 11.42
CA ILE A 78 1.17 19.73 11.85
C ILE A 78 0.97 19.73 13.38
N PHE A 79 0.49 18.61 13.96
CA PHE A 79 0.34 18.47 15.41
C PHE A 79 1.67 18.66 16.14
N SER A 80 2.74 18.08 15.60
CA SER A 80 4.10 18.20 16.15
C SER A 80 4.62 19.64 16.06
N GLY A 81 4.34 20.36 14.96
CA GLY A 81 4.80 21.74 14.81
C GLY A 81 4.14 22.76 15.72
N HIS A 82 2.93 22.48 16.20
CA HIS A 82 2.30 23.29 17.24
C HIS A 82 2.93 23.06 18.65
N LEU A 83 3.72 22.01 18.84
CA LEU A 83 4.51 21.84 20.08
C LEU A 83 5.76 22.75 20.06
N GLY A 84 6.36 22.93 18.88
CA GLY A 84 7.54 23.76 18.71
C GLY A 84 8.29 23.48 17.41
N ASN A 85 9.27 24.34 17.11
CA ASN A 85 10.09 24.23 15.90
C ASN A 85 10.98 22.99 15.92
N LEU A 86 11.46 22.57 17.10
CA LEU A 86 12.29 21.38 17.26
C LEU A 86 11.47 20.11 16.96
N GLU A 87 10.25 20.04 17.47
CA GLU A 87 9.32 18.94 17.26
C GLU A 87 8.86 18.87 15.80
N LEU A 88 8.64 20.00 15.15
CA LEU A 88 8.38 20.05 13.71
C LEU A 88 9.54 19.47 12.91
N ALA A 89 10.77 19.92 13.19
CA ALA A 89 11.98 19.45 12.51
C ALA A 89 12.16 17.94 12.73
N ALA A 90 11.97 17.46 13.95
CA ALA A 90 12.06 16.05 14.30
C ALA A 90 11.00 15.19 13.58
N ALA A 91 9.73 15.64 13.57
CA ALA A 91 8.66 14.94 12.87
C ALA A 91 8.85 14.96 11.35
N SER A 92 9.37 16.05 10.78
CA SER A 92 9.72 16.16 9.37
C SER A 92 10.85 15.18 9.00
N LEU A 93 11.94 15.16 9.77
CA LEU A 93 13.06 14.25 9.55
C LEU A 93 12.65 12.78 9.70
N GLY A 94 11.77 12.48 10.66
CA GLY A 94 11.20 11.16 10.86
C GLY A 94 10.26 10.71 9.75
N ASN A 95 9.25 11.52 9.39
CA ASN A 95 8.26 11.17 8.37
C ASN A 95 8.81 11.27 6.95
N THR A 96 9.45 12.39 6.60
CA THR A 96 9.91 12.65 5.23
C THR A 96 11.26 12.00 4.93
N GLY A 97 12.10 11.79 5.95
CA GLY A 97 13.38 11.09 5.81
C GLY A 97 13.25 9.58 6.03
N ILE A 98 13.19 9.19 7.31
CA ILE A 98 13.34 7.78 7.73
C ILE A 98 12.13 6.91 7.36
N GLN A 99 10.91 7.44 7.47
CA GLN A 99 9.67 6.71 7.13
C GLN A 99 9.49 6.53 5.63
N VAL A 100 9.75 7.55 4.80
CA VAL A 100 9.67 7.41 3.33
C VAL A 100 10.60 6.31 2.83
N PHE A 101 11.81 6.19 3.39
CA PHE A 101 12.73 5.10 3.07
C PHE A 101 12.10 3.71 3.33
N ALA A 102 11.57 3.51 4.54
CA ALA A 102 10.93 2.25 4.92
C ALA A 102 9.68 1.96 4.09
N TYR A 103 8.85 2.99 3.86
CA TYR A 103 7.63 2.90 3.06
C TYR A 103 7.95 2.50 1.62
N GLY A 104 8.91 3.16 0.97
CA GLY A 104 9.32 2.87 -0.40
C GLY A 104 9.84 1.45 -0.59
N LEU A 105 10.72 0.99 0.32
CA LEU A 105 11.24 -0.38 0.31
C LEU A 105 10.10 -1.41 0.46
N MET A 106 9.21 -1.20 1.43
CA MET A 106 8.11 -2.12 1.71
C MET A 106 7.05 -2.12 0.61
N LEU A 107 6.70 -0.95 0.07
CA LEU A 107 5.81 -0.81 -1.09
C LEU A 107 6.40 -1.55 -2.30
N GLY A 108 7.68 -1.34 -2.56
CA GLY A 108 8.36 -1.95 -3.70
C GLY A 108 8.42 -3.48 -3.60
N MET A 109 8.78 -4.02 -2.42
CA MET A 109 8.73 -5.46 -2.18
C MET A 109 7.30 -6.01 -2.26
N GLY A 110 6.30 -5.25 -1.82
CA GLY A 110 4.89 -5.61 -1.90
C GLY A 110 4.33 -5.64 -3.33
N SER A 111 4.91 -4.87 -4.27
CA SER A 111 4.39 -4.79 -5.65
C SER A 111 4.50 -6.11 -6.43
N ALA A 112 5.45 -7.00 -6.07
CA ALA A 112 5.51 -8.35 -6.63
C ALA A 112 4.21 -9.17 -6.38
N VAL A 113 3.50 -8.90 -5.27
CA VAL A 113 2.20 -9.51 -4.96
C VAL A 113 1.15 -9.10 -5.97
N GLU A 114 1.16 -7.85 -6.42
CA GLU A 114 0.18 -7.34 -7.37
C GLU A 114 0.23 -8.12 -8.68
N THR A 115 1.43 -8.30 -9.23
CA THR A 115 1.63 -9.08 -10.45
C THR A 115 1.20 -10.54 -10.27
N LEU A 116 1.61 -11.18 -9.18
CA LEU A 116 1.30 -12.59 -8.93
C LEU A 116 -0.19 -12.82 -8.64
N CYS A 117 -0.82 -11.96 -7.84
CA CYS A 117 -2.25 -12.01 -7.57
C CYS A 117 -3.07 -11.68 -8.82
N GLY A 118 -2.67 -10.68 -9.62
CA GLY A 118 -3.35 -10.35 -10.87
C GLY A 118 -3.29 -11.50 -11.88
N GLN A 119 -2.13 -12.12 -12.06
CA GLN A 119 -1.98 -13.31 -12.90
C GLN A 119 -2.79 -14.50 -12.39
N ALA A 120 -2.77 -14.78 -11.09
CA ALA A 120 -3.53 -15.86 -10.51
C ALA A 120 -5.05 -15.61 -10.59
N PHE A 121 -5.49 -14.38 -10.38
CA PHE A 121 -6.90 -14.00 -10.47
C PHE A 121 -7.42 -14.12 -11.90
N GLY A 122 -6.68 -13.59 -12.88
CA GLY A 122 -7.01 -13.73 -14.31
C GLY A 122 -6.97 -15.19 -14.79
N GLY A 123 -6.03 -15.98 -14.25
CA GLY A 123 -5.93 -17.43 -14.49
C GLY A 123 -6.90 -18.29 -13.66
N ARG A 124 -7.85 -17.69 -12.93
CA ARG A 124 -8.85 -18.36 -12.08
C ARG A 124 -8.28 -19.26 -10.97
N LYS A 125 -7.05 -19.00 -10.54
CA LYS A 125 -6.38 -19.69 -9.41
C LYS A 125 -6.63 -18.93 -8.11
N TYR A 126 -7.91 -18.79 -7.73
CA TYR A 126 -8.34 -17.95 -6.60
C TYR A 126 -7.66 -18.31 -5.27
N ASP A 127 -7.49 -19.60 -5.01
CA ASP A 127 -6.85 -20.13 -3.79
C ASP A 127 -5.42 -19.61 -3.58
N MET A 128 -4.71 -19.27 -4.66
CA MET A 128 -3.33 -18.80 -4.58
C MET A 128 -3.21 -17.35 -4.09
N LEU A 129 -4.26 -16.53 -4.19
CA LEU A 129 -4.20 -15.13 -3.79
C LEU A 129 -3.93 -15.00 -2.28
N GLY A 130 -4.65 -15.77 -1.45
CA GLY A 130 -4.45 -15.79 -0.01
C GLY A 130 -3.05 -16.30 0.38
N ILE A 131 -2.51 -17.26 -0.38
CA ILE A 131 -1.15 -17.78 -0.18
C ILE A 131 -0.10 -16.70 -0.52
N TYR A 132 -0.27 -15.96 -1.62
CA TYR A 132 0.65 -14.87 -1.97
C TYR A 132 0.61 -13.72 -0.97
N LEU A 133 -0.58 -13.35 -0.46
CA LEU A 133 -0.72 -12.38 0.62
C LEU A 133 0.11 -12.82 1.83
N GLN A 134 -0.12 -14.04 2.33
CA GLN A 134 0.57 -14.55 3.52
C GLN A 134 2.08 -14.66 3.32
N ARG A 135 2.52 -15.17 2.16
CA ARG A 135 3.95 -15.27 1.81
C ARG A 135 4.63 -13.90 1.80
N SER A 136 3.96 -12.90 1.23
CA SER A 136 4.49 -11.54 1.22
C SER A 136 4.50 -10.91 2.60
N ALA A 137 3.46 -11.12 3.41
CA ALA A 137 3.42 -10.66 4.79
C ALA A 137 4.57 -11.24 5.62
N VAL A 138 4.87 -12.54 5.47
CA VAL A 138 6.04 -13.18 6.10
C VAL A 138 7.33 -12.51 5.67
N LEU A 139 7.52 -12.31 4.36
CA LEU A 139 8.75 -11.73 3.83
C LEU A 139 8.93 -10.26 4.24
N LEU A 140 7.88 -9.45 4.15
CA LEU A 140 7.91 -8.05 4.55
C LEU A 140 8.08 -7.88 6.06
N THR A 141 7.55 -8.80 6.86
CA THR A 141 7.78 -8.82 8.31
C THR A 141 9.26 -9.06 8.61
N LEU A 142 9.90 -10.02 7.91
CA LEU A 142 11.35 -10.24 8.02
C LEU A 142 12.14 -8.98 7.61
N THR A 143 11.78 -8.33 6.50
CA THR A 143 12.36 -7.04 6.11
C THR A 143 12.14 -5.97 7.18
N GLY A 144 10.96 -5.93 7.79
CA GLY A 144 10.62 -5.00 8.87
C GLY A 144 11.49 -5.17 10.11
N VAL A 145 11.89 -6.40 10.45
CA VAL A 145 12.87 -6.66 11.51
C VAL A 145 14.21 -5.98 11.18
N PHE A 146 14.70 -6.08 9.95
CA PHE A 146 15.93 -5.39 9.53
C PHE A 146 15.80 -3.87 9.58
N LEU A 147 14.67 -3.32 9.12
CA LEU A 147 14.40 -1.87 9.19
C LEU A 147 14.29 -1.37 10.63
N THR A 148 13.80 -2.20 11.56
CA THR A 148 13.72 -1.84 12.97
C THR A 148 15.10 -1.53 13.55
N PHE A 149 16.16 -2.26 13.14
CA PHE A 149 17.52 -1.91 13.56
C PHE A 149 17.91 -0.50 13.12
N ILE A 150 17.57 -0.09 11.89
CA ILE A 150 17.83 1.27 11.40
C ILE A 150 17.12 2.31 12.27
N TYR A 151 15.87 2.02 12.67
CA TYR A 151 15.07 2.92 13.50
C TYR A 151 15.62 3.02 14.93
N VAL A 152 16.01 1.90 15.54
CA VAL A 152 16.61 1.86 16.87
C VAL A 152 17.92 2.66 16.92
N PHE A 153 18.75 2.55 15.88
CA PHE A 153 20.02 3.28 15.76
C PHE A 153 19.89 4.64 15.05
N SER A 154 18.68 5.16 14.88
CA SER A 154 18.44 6.43 14.18
C SER A 154 19.24 7.61 14.77
N LYS A 155 19.34 7.74 16.09
CA LYS A 155 20.11 8.83 16.72
C LYS A 155 21.60 8.83 16.33
N PRO A 156 22.36 7.73 16.51
CA PRO A 156 23.73 7.64 16.00
C PRO A 156 23.88 7.96 14.52
N PHE A 157 22.96 7.47 13.67
CA PHE A 157 22.99 7.77 12.24
C PHE A 157 22.78 9.26 11.95
N LEU A 158 21.83 9.91 12.62
CA LEU A 158 21.57 11.34 12.45
C LEU A 158 22.76 12.18 12.92
N LEU A 159 23.37 11.83 14.06
CA LEU A 159 24.60 12.49 14.52
C LEU A 159 25.75 12.32 13.52
N PHE A 160 25.89 11.14 12.94
CA PHE A 160 26.90 10.87 11.92
C PHE A 160 26.67 11.70 10.64
N LEU A 161 25.41 11.96 10.29
CA LEU A 161 25.03 12.82 9.17
C LEU A 161 25.18 14.32 9.46
N GLY A 162 25.61 14.69 10.67
CA GLY A 162 25.90 16.07 11.06
C GLY A 162 24.75 16.81 11.74
N GLU A 163 23.66 16.12 12.10
CA GLU A 163 22.56 16.73 12.86
C GLU A 163 23.00 17.09 14.29
N SER A 164 22.40 18.16 14.83
CA SER A 164 22.68 18.59 16.21
C SER A 164 22.23 17.52 17.22
N PRO A 165 22.87 17.41 18.39
CA PRO A 165 22.45 16.47 19.44
C PRO A 165 20.98 16.60 19.86
N GLU A 166 20.45 17.82 19.86
CA GLU A 166 19.06 18.14 20.19
C GLU A 166 18.10 17.61 19.10
N ILE A 167 18.38 17.92 17.83
CA ILE A 167 17.56 17.47 16.69
C ILE A 167 17.60 15.94 16.57
N ALA A 168 18.80 15.35 16.63
CA ALA A 168 18.97 13.90 16.56
C ALA A 168 18.23 13.16 17.70
N SER A 169 18.21 13.74 18.90
CA SER A 169 17.47 13.18 20.04
C SER A 169 15.96 13.28 19.86
N ALA A 170 15.46 14.43 19.41
CA ALA A 170 14.03 14.60 19.16
C ALA A 170 13.55 13.71 17.99
N ALA A 171 14.28 13.70 16.88
CA ALA A 171 13.94 12.89 15.71
C ALA A 171 13.95 11.38 16.02
N SER A 172 14.95 10.90 16.77
CA SER A 172 14.96 9.49 17.19
C SER A 172 13.79 9.12 18.10
N LEU A 173 13.40 10.00 19.03
CA LEU A 173 12.20 9.80 19.85
C LEU A 173 10.94 9.64 19.00
N PHE A 174 10.77 10.49 17.98
CA PHE A 174 9.68 10.37 17.02
C PHE A 174 9.74 9.04 16.26
N VAL A 175 10.92 8.69 15.72
CA VAL A 175 11.18 7.46 14.96
C VAL A 175 10.90 6.20 15.79
N TYR A 176 11.20 6.20 17.09
CA TYR A 176 10.88 5.08 17.97
C TYR A 176 9.37 4.81 18.04
N GLY A 177 8.55 5.85 18.08
CA GLY A 177 7.10 5.70 18.01
C GLY A 177 6.58 5.23 16.64
N LEU A 178 7.40 5.28 15.58
CA LEU A 178 7.09 4.73 14.25
C LEU A 178 7.47 3.25 14.09
N ILE A 179 8.19 2.63 15.03
CA ILE A 179 8.58 1.20 14.91
C ILE A 179 7.37 0.29 14.69
N PRO A 180 6.23 0.43 15.41
CA PRO A 180 5.07 -0.42 15.15
C PRO A 180 4.47 -0.22 13.74
N GLN A 181 4.63 0.96 13.15
CA GLN A 181 4.17 1.28 11.78
C GLN A 181 4.85 0.41 10.73
N ILE A 182 6.14 0.08 10.92
CA ILE A 182 6.89 -0.80 10.00
C ILE A 182 6.14 -2.12 9.80
N PHE A 183 5.68 -2.72 10.88
CA PHE A 183 4.96 -3.99 10.83
C PHE A 183 3.52 -3.82 10.30
N ALA A 184 2.90 -2.67 10.54
CA ALA A 184 1.63 -2.35 9.90
C ALA A 184 1.77 -2.25 8.37
N TYR A 185 2.85 -1.63 7.86
CA TYR A 185 3.17 -1.62 6.43
C TYR A 185 3.37 -3.01 5.86
N ALA A 186 4.12 -3.86 6.57
CA ALA A 186 4.37 -5.24 6.15
C ALA A 186 3.07 -6.04 5.94
N MET A 187 2.01 -5.72 6.69
CA MET A 187 0.69 -6.33 6.52
C MET A 187 -0.19 -5.58 5.51
N ASN A 188 -0.18 -4.24 5.53
CA ASN A 188 -1.06 -3.42 4.71
C ASN A 188 -0.75 -3.56 3.21
N PHE A 189 0.52 -3.57 2.79
CA PHE A 189 0.83 -3.63 1.36
C PHE A 189 0.32 -4.92 0.70
N PRO A 190 0.58 -6.13 1.23
CA PRO A 190 0.01 -7.36 0.69
C PRO A 190 -1.53 -7.38 0.70
N ILE A 191 -2.15 -6.88 1.78
CA ILE A 191 -3.61 -6.78 1.89
C ILE A 191 -4.17 -5.88 0.78
N GLN A 192 -3.59 -4.69 0.58
CA GLN A 192 -4.03 -3.79 -0.46
C GLN A 192 -3.86 -4.40 -1.85
N LYS A 193 -2.72 -5.06 -2.14
CA LYS A 193 -2.51 -5.72 -3.44
C LYS A 193 -3.45 -6.91 -3.65
N PHE A 194 -3.75 -7.67 -2.60
CA PHE A 194 -4.76 -8.72 -2.64
C PHE A 194 -6.15 -8.19 -2.99
N LEU A 195 -6.58 -7.10 -2.34
CA LEU A 195 -7.87 -6.47 -2.60
C LEU A 195 -7.93 -5.79 -3.99
N GLN A 196 -6.87 -5.09 -4.39
CA GLN A 196 -6.74 -4.40 -5.69
C GLN A 196 -6.76 -5.39 -6.86
N ALA A 197 -6.05 -6.52 -6.75
CA ALA A 197 -6.01 -7.55 -7.80
C ALA A 197 -7.39 -8.17 -8.09
N GLN A 198 -8.34 -8.06 -7.15
CA GLN A 198 -9.72 -8.53 -7.27
C GLN A 198 -10.71 -7.41 -7.59
N SER A 199 -10.23 -6.19 -7.86
CA SER A 199 -11.07 -5.01 -8.07
C SER A 199 -11.92 -4.63 -6.84
N ILE A 200 -11.43 -4.89 -5.63
CA ILE A 200 -12.11 -4.60 -4.34
C ILE A 200 -11.42 -3.42 -3.64
N VAL A 201 -11.53 -2.22 -4.21
CA VAL A 201 -10.78 -1.04 -3.72
C VAL A 201 -11.60 -0.09 -2.83
N ALA A 202 -12.93 -0.06 -2.97
CA ALA A 202 -13.79 0.85 -2.22
C ALA A 202 -13.75 0.66 -0.70
N PRO A 203 -13.75 -0.59 -0.14
CA PRO A 203 -13.67 -0.79 1.30
C PRO A 203 -12.43 -0.14 1.93
N SER A 204 -11.27 -0.25 1.26
CA SER A 204 -10.03 0.36 1.73
C SER A 204 -10.12 1.89 1.81
N ALA A 205 -10.81 2.53 0.86
CA ALA A 205 -11.02 3.98 0.88
C ALA A 205 -11.92 4.40 2.05
N TYR A 206 -13.03 3.69 2.32
CA TYR A 206 -13.89 4.00 3.46
C TYR A 206 -13.17 3.80 4.80
N ILE A 207 -12.40 2.71 4.93
CA ILE A 207 -11.61 2.42 6.12
C ILE A 207 -10.56 3.51 6.36
N ALA A 208 -9.82 3.91 5.31
CA ALA A 208 -8.83 4.98 5.41
C ALA A 208 -9.49 6.30 5.84
N THR A 209 -10.61 6.68 5.22
CA THR A 209 -11.36 7.90 5.55
C THR A 209 -11.81 7.90 7.01
N ALA A 210 -12.42 6.80 7.48
CA ALA A 210 -12.83 6.68 8.87
C ALA A 210 -11.62 6.76 9.83
N THR A 211 -10.52 6.11 9.46
CA THR A 211 -9.29 6.12 10.25
C THR A 211 -8.69 7.51 10.35
N LEU A 212 -8.76 8.33 9.30
CA LEU A 212 -8.29 9.73 9.35
C LEU A 212 -9.00 10.53 10.44
N PHE A 213 -10.32 10.42 10.56
CA PHE A 213 -11.05 11.13 11.61
C PHE A 213 -10.65 10.65 13.02
N VAL A 214 -10.50 9.33 13.18
CA VAL A 214 -9.99 8.75 14.43
C VAL A 214 -8.57 9.21 14.73
N HIS A 215 -7.70 9.25 13.71
CA HIS A 215 -6.32 9.71 13.81
C HIS A 215 -6.26 11.16 14.30
N LEU A 216 -7.02 12.07 13.70
CA LEU A 216 -7.03 13.49 14.10
C LEU A 216 -7.48 13.67 15.56
N LEU A 217 -8.51 12.94 15.98
CA LEU A 217 -9.01 12.98 17.36
C LEU A 217 -7.99 12.42 18.36
N LEU A 218 -7.42 11.25 18.06
CA LEU A 218 -6.43 10.60 18.92
C LEU A 218 -5.12 11.39 18.97
N SER A 219 -4.71 12.01 17.87
CA SER A 219 -3.50 12.86 17.81
C SER A 219 -3.68 14.07 18.71
N TRP A 220 -4.80 14.78 18.61
CA TRP A 220 -5.11 15.90 19.51
C TRP A 220 -5.12 15.48 20.98
N LEU A 221 -5.75 14.34 21.29
CA LEU A 221 -5.83 13.83 22.65
C LEU A 221 -4.45 13.45 23.21
N ALA A 222 -3.70 12.60 22.49
CA ALA A 222 -2.40 12.11 22.93
C ALA A 222 -1.38 13.24 23.07
N VAL A 223 -1.31 14.12 22.07
CA VAL A 223 -0.31 15.18 22.01
C VAL A 223 -0.59 16.26 23.05
N TYR A 224 -1.82 16.80 23.11
CA TYR A 224 -2.10 18.01 23.91
C TYR A 224 -2.81 17.74 25.23
N LYS A 225 -3.64 16.70 25.34
CA LYS A 225 -4.39 16.43 26.58
C LYS A 225 -3.66 15.47 27.51
N LEU A 226 -3.02 14.45 26.94
CA LEU A 226 -2.23 13.48 27.70
C LEU A 226 -0.76 13.90 27.83
N GLY A 227 -0.33 14.94 27.11
CA GLY A 227 1.04 15.46 27.19
C GLY A 227 2.11 14.48 26.67
N MET A 228 1.74 13.55 25.79
CA MET A 228 2.68 12.57 25.24
C MET A 228 3.63 13.16 24.19
N GLY A 229 3.39 14.41 23.78
CA GLY A 229 4.26 15.18 22.89
C GLY A 229 4.58 14.44 21.58
N LEU A 230 5.85 14.52 21.18
CA LEU A 230 6.35 13.99 19.93
C LEU A 230 6.24 12.46 19.81
N LEU A 231 6.49 11.72 20.90
CA LEU A 231 6.31 10.27 20.94
C LEU A 231 4.84 9.89 20.79
N GLY A 232 3.93 10.65 21.41
CA GLY A 232 2.49 10.47 21.25
C GLY A 232 2.04 10.64 19.79
N ALA A 233 2.56 11.65 19.11
CA ALA A 233 2.24 11.92 17.70
C ALA A 233 2.59 10.72 16.80
N SER A 234 3.81 10.19 16.90
CA SER A 234 4.22 9.04 16.09
C SER A 234 3.55 7.73 16.49
N LEU A 235 3.29 7.50 17.79
CA LEU A 235 2.55 6.32 18.24
C LEU A 235 1.10 6.31 17.73
N VAL A 236 0.42 7.46 17.72
CA VAL A 236 -0.94 7.56 17.15
C VAL A 236 -0.92 7.32 15.64
N LEU A 237 0.10 7.82 14.93
CA LEU A 237 0.28 7.51 13.51
C LEU A 237 0.45 5.99 13.29
N SER A 238 1.33 5.34 14.06
CA SER A 238 1.50 3.88 14.06
C SER A 238 0.20 3.14 14.34
N LEU A 239 -0.56 3.57 15.36
CA LEU A 239 -1.85 2.99 15.72
C LEU A 239 -2.86 3.12 14.57
N SER A 240 -2.87 4.25 13.87
CA SER A 240 -3.78 4.50 12.74
C SER A 240 -3.52 3.51 11.60
N TRP A 241 -2.26 3.21 11.30
CA TRP A 241 -1.91 2.18 10.33
C TRP A 241 -2.38 0.78 10.77
N TRP A 242 -2.27 0.46 12.06
CA TRP A 242 -2.80 -0.80 12.59
C TRP A 242 -4.33 -0.87 12.55
N ILE A 243 -5.04 0.22 12.79
CA ILE A 243 -6.50 0.30 12.61
C ILE A 243 -6.87 -0.05 11.16
N ILE A 244 -6.16 0.51 10.18
CA ILE A 244 -6.36 0.19 8.75
C ILE A 244 -6.12 -1.30 8.49
N VAL A 245 -4.99 -1.85 8.95
CA VAL A 245 -4.64 -3.27 8.75
C VAL A 245 -5.71 -4.18 9.33
N VAL A 246 -6.11 -3.95 10.58
CA VAL A 246 -7.10 -4.78 11.27
C VAL A 246 -8.45 -4.68 10.58
N ALA A 247 -8.92 -3.46 10.25
CA ALA A 247 -10.20 -3.28 9.59
C ALA A 247 -10.24 -3.91 8.19
N GLN A 248 -9.17 -3.77 7.39
CA GLN A 248 -9.08 -4.42 6.08
C GLN A 248 -9.01 -5.94 6.20
N PHE A 249 -8.28 -6.47 7.18
CA PHE A 249 -8.21 -7.91 7.41
C PHE A 249 -9.56 -8.47 7.88
N VAL A 250 -10.26 -7.77 8.79
CA VAL A 250 -11.63 -8.10 9.18
C VAL A 250 -12.55 -8.14 7.96
N TYR A 251 -12.44 -7.17 7.05
CA TYR A 251 -13.20 -7.20 5.79
C TYR A 251 -12.86 -8.44 4.94
N ILE A 252 -11.58 -8.81 4.80
CA ILE A 252 -11.17 -10.00 4.04
C ILE A 252 -11.79 -11.28 4.62
N VAL A 253 -11.78 -11.44 5.95
CA VAL A 253 -12.27 -12.68 6.58
C VAL A 253 -13.80 -12.75 6.69
N THR A 254 -14.51 -11.63 6.62
CA THR A 254 -15.97 -11.57 6.79
C THR A 254 -16.75 -11.37 5.48
N SER A 255 -16.12 -10.81 4.45
CA SER A 255 -16.79 -10.51 3.18
C SER A 255 -16.93 -11.73 2.28
N ASP A 256 -18.14 -11.99 1.78
CA ASP A 256 -18.38 -13.06 0.81
C ASP A 256 -17.56 -12.89 -0.48
N ARG A 257 -17.16 -11.66 -0.84
CA ARG A 257 -16.33 -11.39 -2.02
C ARG A 257 -14.92 -11.97 -1.92
N CYS A 258 -14.42 -12.20 -0.71
CA CYS A 258 -13.08 -12.73 -0.47
C CYS A 258 -13.10 -14.22 -0.07
N ARG A 259 -14.27 -14.86 -0.01
CA ARG A 259 -14.43 -16.24 0.48
C ARG A 259 -13.64 -17.26 -0.35
N GLU A 260 -13.61 -17.11 -1.67
CA GLU A 260 -12.86 -18.01 -2.56
C GLU A 260 -11.36 -17.70 -2.63
N THR A 261 -10.96 -16.47 -2.30
CA THR A 261 -9.57 -16.01 -2.42
C THR A 261 -8.83 -16.06 -1.08
N TRP A 262 -9.56 -16.08 0.03
CA TRP A 262 -9.04 -16.25 1.38
C TRP A 262 -9.66 -17.48 2.06
N ARG A 263 -8.92 -18.60 2.05
CA ARG A 263 -9.31 -19.87 2.71
C ARG A 263 -8.68 -20.08 4.09
N GLY A 264 -8.19 -19.01 4.70
CA GLY A 264 -7.50 -19.04 6.00
C GLY A 264 -5.98 -19.21 5.89
N PHE A 265 -5.34 -19.36 7.05
CA PHE A 265 -3.89 -19.49 7.15
C PHE A 265 -3.39 -20.82 6.57
N SER A 266 -2.26 -20.77 5.86
CA SER A 266 -1.68 -21.94 5.19
C SER A 266 -0.17 -21.99 5.36
N VAL A 267 0.35 -23.19 5.65
CA VAL A 267 1.80 -23.45 5.72
C VAL A 267 2.49 -23.22 4.37
N GLN A 268 1.73 -23.24 3.26
CA GLN A 268 2.26 -22.91 1.93
C GLN A 268 2.74 -21.45 1.81
N ALA A 269 2.39 -20.58 2.77
CA ALA A 269 2.98 -19.25 2.88
C ALA A 269 4.51 -19.28 3.05
N PHE A 270 5.05 -20.35 3.64
CA PHE A 270 6.49 -20.51 3.90
C PHE A 270 7.23 -21.24 2.77
N SER A 271 6.53 -21.72 1.73
CA SER A 271 7.17 -22.36 0.58
C SER A 271 7.56 -21.33 -0.49
N GLY A 272 8.63 -21.60 -1.23
CA GLY A 272 9.05 -20.76 -2.37
C GLY A 272 9.55 -19.36 -2.00
N LEU A 273 9.86 -19.10 -0.72
CA LEU A 273 10.33 -17.80 -0.22
C LEU A 273 11.57 -17.25 -0.96
N PRO A 274 12.61 -18.05 -1.28
CA PRO A 274 13.78 -17.51 -1.98
C PRO A 274 13.47 -16.94 -3.38
N SER A 275 12.64 -17.64 -4.15
CA SER A 275 12.20 -17.17 -5.48
C SER A 275 11.32 -15.92 -5.36
N PHE A 276 10.41 -15.91 -4.38
CA PHE A 276 9.54 -14.77 -4.11
C PHE A 276 10.34 -13.54 -3.65
N PHE A 277 11.36 -13.75 -2.82
CA PHE A 277 12.28 -12.70 -2.38
C PHE A 277 13.06 -12.12 -3.54
N LYS A 278 13.59 -12.94 -4.46
CA LYS A 278 14.30 -12.44 -5.65
C LYS A 278 13.42 -11.50 -6.48
N LEU A 279 12.15 -11.86 -6.69
CA LEU A 279 11.19 -11.00 -7.41
C LEU A 279 10.89 -9.71 -6.63
N SER A 280 10.59 -9.85 -5.34
CA SER A 280 10.26 -8.72 -4.47
C SER A 280 11.43 -7.73 -4.34
N ALA A 281 12.65 -8.23 -4.23
CA ALA A 281 13.87 -7.43 -4.15
C ALA A 281 14.12 -6.65 -5.44
N ALA A 282 13.89 -7.24 -6.61
CA ALA A 282 14.01 -6.52 -7.89
C ALA A 282 13.03 -5.35 -7.98
N SER A 283 11.76 -5.57 -7.62
CA SER A 283 10.75 -4.52 -7.55
C SER A 283 11.07 -3.45 -6.50
N ALA A 284 11.63 -3.85 -5.37
CA ALA A 284 12.04 -2.92 -4.32
C ALA A 284 13.18 -2.02 -4.77
N VAL A 285 14.22 -2.58 -5.40
CA VAL A 285 15.33 -1.81 -5.95
C VAL A 285 14.83 -0.79 -6.97
N MET A 286 13.90 -1.17 -7.85
CA MET A 286 13.31 -0.24 -8.83
C MET A 286 12.64 0.96 -8.16
N LEU A 287 11.71 0.74 -7.23
CA LEU A 287 11.00 1.84 -6.54
C LEU A 287 11.90 2.65 -5.59
N CYS A 288 12.85 1.99 -4.92
CA CYS A 288 13.84 2.67 -4.09
C CYS A 288 14.70 3.60 -4.94
N LEU A 289 15.20 3.13 -6.09
CA LEU A 289 15.99 3.98 -6.99
C LEU A 289 15.18 5.15 -7.51
N GLU A 290 13.92 4.96 -7.88
CA GLU A 290 13.02 6.04 -8.30
C GLU A 290 12.85 7.11 -7.20
N THR A 291 12.53 6.67 -5.98
CA THR A 291 12.30 7.57 -4.84
C THR A 291 13.59 8.29 -4.44
N TRP A 292 14.71 7.56 -4.36
CA TRP A 292 15.99 8.12 -3.91
C TRP A 292 16.62 9.02 -4.96
N TYR A 293 16.48 8.68 -6.25
CA TYR A 293 16.89 9.55 -7.34
C TYR A 293 16.22 10.92 -7.23
N PHE A 294 14.90 10.95 -6.99
CA PHE A 294 14.17 12.20 -6.81
C PHE A 294 14.65 12.97 -5.57
N GLN A 295 14.87 12.29 -4.45
CA GLN A 295 15.36 12.95 -3.23
C GLN A 295 16.77 13.54 -3.43
N ILE A 296 17.64 12.85 -4.16
CA ILE A 296 18.97 13.36 -4.52
C ILE A 296 18.84 14.58 -5.43
N LEU A 297 17.95 14.57 -6.42
CA LEU A 297 17.71 15.73 -7.28
C LEU A 297 17.23 16.95 -6.49
N VAL A 298 16.29 16.75 -5.55
CA VAL A 298 15.81 17.82 -4.66
C VAL A 298 16.96 18.38 -3.81
N LEU A 299 17.80 17.51 -3.24
CA LEU A 299 18.97 17.94 -2.48
C LEU A 299 19.97 18.73 -3.34
N LEU A 300 20.30 18.23 -4.54
CA LEU A 300 21.20 18.91 -5.46
C LEU A 300 20.63 20.27 -5.91
N ALA A 301 19.33 20.35 -6.19
CA ALA A 301 18.67 21.60 -6.54
C ALA A 301 18.70 22.60 -5.37
N GLY A 302 18.56 22.14 -4.14
CA GLY A 302 18.73 22.94 -2.93
C GLY A 302 20.16 23.46 -2.70
N LEU A 303 21.16 22.94 -3.41
CA LEU A 303 22.56 23.37 -3.35
C LEU A 303 22.97 24.31 -4.50
N LEU A 304 22.06 24.61 -5.44
CA LEU A 304 22.34 25.52 -6.55
C LEU A 304 22.32 27.00 -6.10
N GLU A 305 22.86 27.88 -6.95
CA GLU A 305 22.98 29.32 -6.65
C GLU A 305 21.64 30.01 -6.35
N ASN A 306 20.53 29.53 -6.95
CA ASN A 306 19.17 30.00 -6.69
C ASN A 306 18.27 28.81 -6.30
N PRO A 307 18.36 28.32 -5.05
CA PRO A 307 17.74 27.06 -4.66
C PRO A 307 16.21 27.14 -4.70
N GLU A 308 15.62 28.29 -4.37
CA GLU A 308 14.18 28.52 -4.46
C GLU A 308 13.66 28.28 -5.89
N LEU A 309 14.29 28.93 -6.88
CA LEU A 309 13.92 28.83 -8.29
C LEU A 309 14.15 27.42 -8.85
N ALA A 310 15.23 26.76 -8.43
CA ALA A 310 15.53 25.38 -8.83
C ALA A 310 14.54 24.38 -8.24
N LEU A 311 14.20 24.51 -6.95
CA LEU A 311 13.21 23.68 -6.28
C LEU A 311 11.80 23.90 -6.86
N ASP A 312 11.44 25.16 -7.12
CA ASP A 312 10.17 25.53 -7.78
C ASP A 312 10.06 24.86 -9.15
N SER A 313 11.15 24.86 -9.95
CA SER A 313 11.16 24.20 -11.25
C SER A 313 10.96 22.69 -11.20
N LEU A 314 11.43 22.03 -10.12
CA LEU A 314 11.20 20.61 -9.89
C LEU A 314 9.77 20.31 -9.43
N SER A 315 9.06 21.29 -8.86
CA SER A 315 7.68 21.15 -8.39
C SER A 315 6.63 21.24 -9.51
N ILE A 316 7.01 21.83 -10.65
CA ILE A 316 6.15 21.94 -11.84
C ILE A 316 6.42 20.72 -12.74
N TRP A 317 5.62 19.67 -12.56
CA TRP A 317 5.63 18.45 -13.36
C TRP A 317 4.36 18.32 -14.20
#